data_AF-A0A3M7P745-F1
#
_entry.id   AF-A0A3M7P745-F1
#
_cell.length_a   1.000
_cell.length_b   1.000
_cell.length_c   1.000
_cell.angle_alpha   90.00
_cell.angle_beta   90.00
_cell.angle_gamma   90.00
#
_symmetry.space_group_name_H-M   'P 1'
#
loop_
_entity.id
_entity.type
_entity.pdbx_description
1 polymer ?
#
loop_
_entity_poly.entity_id
_entity_poly.type
_entity_poly.pdbx_seq_one_letter_code
_entity_poly.pdbx_strand_id
1 'polypeptide(L)'
;MNQRLIVYLDEMKDSQVRTKSEALAIYLFCLKTGMTQRVIKAHFRLNERVDVSRYCEQVRMPLLAKFVPDFLVSCPDVIERSEWVKQNTEIAKELYGLKDDNL
;
A
#
# COMPACT_ATOMS: atom_id res chain seq x y z
N MET A 1 5.49 4.31 10.54
CA MET A 1 4.57 3.42 9.81
C MET A 1 3.15 3.92 10.06
N ASN A 2 2.32 4.12 9.03
CA ASN A 2 1.09 4.93 9.13
C ASN A 2 0.00 4.20 9.96
N GLN A 3 -0.23 4.66 11.19
CA GLN A 3 -1.10 4.01 12.19
C GLN A 3 -2.54 3.78 11.69
N ARG A 4 -2.99 4.61 10.74
CA ARG A 4 -4.32 4.53 10.11
C ARG A 4 -4.55 3.24 9.32
N LEU A 5 -3.50 2.68 8.70
CA LEU A 5 -3.64 1.52 7.81
C LEU A 5 -3.86 0.20 8.59
N ILE A 6 -3.35 0.14 9.82
CA ILE A 6 -3.45 -1.05 10.69
C ILE A 6 -4.90 -1.26 11.16
N VAL A 7 -5.66 -0.19 11.36
CA VAL A 7 -7.08 -0.23 11.78
C VAL A 7 -7.95 -0.96 10.75
N TYR A 8 -7.67 -0.81 9.46
CA TYR A 8 -8.41 -1.47 8.38
C TYR A 8 -8.06 -2.96 8.21
N LEU A 9 -7.03 -3.42 8.92
CA LEU A 9 -6.64 -4.83 8.99
C LEU A 9 -7.20 -5.51 10.25
N ASP A 10 -8.23 -4.95 10.90
CA ASP A 10 -8.77 -5.52 12.14
C ASP A 10 -9.31 -6.95 12.00
N GLU A 11 -9.77 -7.32 10.80
CA GLU A 11 -10.18 -8.68 10.47
C GLU A 11 -9.00 -9.66 10.37
N MET A 12 -7.79 -9.16 10.10
CA MET A 12 -6.59 -9.98 10.17
C MET A 12 -6.23 -10.14 11.64
N LYS A 13 -6.38 -11.33 12.21
CA LYS A 13 -5.90 -11.59 13.57
C LYS A 13 -4.40 -11.86 13.53
N ASP A 14 -3.69 -11.46 14.59
CA ASP A 14 -2.36 -11.99 14.84
C ASP A 14 -2.46 -13.51 14.98
N SER A 15 -1.41 -14.19 14.56
CA SER A 15 -1.29 -15.65 14.68
C SER A 15 0.02 -15.98 15.38
N GLN A 16 0.14 -17.19 15.92
CA GLN A 16 1.40 -17.67 16.50
C GLN A 16 2.56 -17.68 15.51
N VAL A 17 2.27 -17.66 14.21
CA VAL A 17 3.27 -17.79 13.13
C VAL A 17 3.63 -16.43 12.51
N ARG A 18 2.81 -15.39 12.74
CA ARG A 18 2.95 -14.07 12.10
C ARG A 18 2.05 -13.02 12.74
N THR A 19 2.58 -11.82 12.91
CA THR A 19 1.85 -10.61 13.33
C THR A 19 1.30 -9.81 12.15
N LYS A 20 0.21 -9.05 12.30
CA LYS A 20 -0.36 -8.19 11.23
C LYS A 20 0.70 -7.32 10.57
N SER A 21 1.56 -6.70 11.38
CA SER A 21 2.66 -5.84 10.91
C SER A 21 3.64 -6.57 10.01
N GLU A 22 3.99 -7.83 10.31
CA GLU A 22 4.95 -8.58 9.51
C GLU A 22 4.45 -8.82 8.09
N ALA A 23 3.23 -9.34 7.88
CA ALA A 23 2.78 -9.51 6.49
C ALA A 23 2.26 -8.24 5.81
N LEU A 24 2.01 -7.16 6.54
CA LEU A 24 1.95 -5.84 5.92
C LEU A 24 3.32 -5.45 5.34
N ALA A 25 4.40 -5.68 6.09
CA ALA A 25 5.76 -5.44 5.59
C ALA A 25 6.10 -6.34 4.38
N ILE A 26 5.72 -7.62 4.42
CA ILE A 26 5.88 -8.55 3.28
C ILE A 26 5.09 -8.07 2.07
N TYR A 27 3.84 -7.65 2.25
CA TYR A 27 3.00 -7.14 1.18
C TYR A 27 3.60 -5.87 0.54
N LEU A 28 4.02 -4.90 1.35
CA LEU A 28 4.64 -3.66 0.88
C LEU A 28 5.97 -3.92 0.17
N PHE A 29 6.79 -4.83 0.70
CA PHE A 29 8.04 -5.23 0.06
C PHE A 29 7.79 -5.91 -1.29
N CYS A 30 6.80 -6.81 -1.35
CA CYS A 30 6.38 -7.48 -2.59
C CYS A 30 5.92 -6.45 -3.64
N LEU A 31 5.07 -5.49 -3.25
CA LEU A 31 4.61 -4.41 -4.14
C LEU A 31 5.75 -3.54 -4.65
N LYS A 32 6.70 -3.18 -3.77
CA LYS A 32 7.80 -2.28 -4.11
C LYS A 32 8.85 -2.92 -5.02
N THR A 33 9.12 -4.21 -4.83
CA THR A 33 10.27 -4.88 -5.47
C THR A 33 9.89 -5.83 -6.60
N GLY A 34 8.64 -6.32 -6.64
CA GLY A 34 8.21 -7.33 -7.63
C GLY A 34 8.97 -8.66 -7.53
N MET A 35 9.66 -8.92 -6.41
CA MET A 35 10.53 -10.08 -6.26
C MET A 35 9.75 -11.40 -6.19
N THR A 36 10.41 -12.49 -6.59
CA THR A 36 9.83 -13.84 -6.50
C THR A 36 9.61 -14.26 -5.04
N GLN A 37 8.66 -15.18 -4.81
CA GLN A 37 8.38 -15.70 -3.47
C GLN A 37 9.64 -16.23 -2.77
N ARG A 38 10.54 -16.90 -3.51
CA ARG A 38 11.80 -17.44 -2.97
C ARG A 38 12.66 -16.34 -2.35
N VAL A 39 12.82 -15.23 -3.05
CA VAL A 39 13.63 -14.09 -2.59
C VAL A 39 12.98 -13.43 -1.37
N ILE A 40 11.66 -13.27 -1.40
CA ILE A 40 10.90 -12.69 -0.28
C ILE A 40 11.01 -13.59 0.97
N LYS A 41 10.85 -14.91 0.82
CA LYS A 41 11.01 -15.87 1.92
C LYS A 41 12.40 -15.79 2.54
N ALA A 42 13.46 -15.75 1.71
CA ALA A 42 14.83 -15.61 2.20
C ALA A 42 15.04 -14.28 2.94
N HIS A 43 14.51 -13.17 2.40
CA HIS A 43 14.65 -11.85 3.00
C HIS A 43 13.98 -11.75 4.37
N PHE A 44 12.75 -12.27 4.49
CA PHE A 44 11.97 -12.25 5.73
C PHE A 44 12.20 -13.48 6.62
N ARG A 45 13.15 -14.36 6.27
CA ARG A 45 13.45 -15.63 6.98
C ARG A 45 12.21 -16.50 7.24
N LEU A 46 11.31 -16.55 6.26
CA LEU A 46 10.07 -17.32 6.35
C LEU A 46 10.34 -18.81 6.16
N ASN A 47 9.54 -19.63 6.83
CA ASN A 47 9.54 -21.07 6.59
C ASN A 47 9.17 -21.36 5.12
N GLU A 48 9.84 -22.33 4.49
CA GLU A 48 9.61 -22.68 3.08
C GLU A 48 8.16 -23.05 2.77
N ARG A 49 7.44 -23.62 3.74
CA ARG A 49 6.02 -24.01 3.63
C ARG A 49 5.06 -22.81 3.60
N VAL A 50 5.51 -21.62 3.99
CA VAL A 50 4.69 -20.41 3.97
C VAL A 50 4.47 -19.98 2.52
N ASP A 51 3.23 -19.68 2.16
CA ASP A 51 2.92 -19.08 0.87
C ASP A 51 2.85 -17.56 1.00
N VAL A 52 3.79 -16.86 0.37
CA VAL A 52 3.84 -15.38 0.37
C VAL A 52 2.60 -14.79 -0.30
N SER A 53 2.04 -15.47 -1.31
CA SER A 53 0.85 -14.99 -2.01
C SER A 53 -0.36 -14.89 -1.06
N ARG A 54 -0.49 -15.85 -0.14
CA ARG A 54 -1.54 -15.89 0.89
C ARG A 54 -1.42 -14.72 1.86
N TYR A 55 -0.20 -14.36 2.25
CA TYR A 55 0.04 -13.17 3.08
C TYR A 55 -0.33 -11.88 2.36
N CYS A 56 0.07 -11.75 1.09
CA CYS A 56 -0.29 -10.61 0.27
C CYS A 56 -1.81 -10.51 0.08
N GLU A 57 -2.49 -11.65 -0.12
CA GLU A 57 -3.95 -11.71 -0.25
C GLU A 57 -4.67 -11.31 1.04
N GLN A 58 -4.22 -11.83 2.17
CA GLN A 58 -4.78 -11.47 3.48
C GLN A 58 -4.70 -9.97 3.77
N VAL A 59 -3.67 -9.28 3.28
CA VAL A 59 -3.56 -7.82 3.40
C VAL A 59 -4.38 -7.11 2.32
N ARG A 60 -4.35 -7.61 1.09
CA ARG A 60 -5.05 -6.99 -0.06
C ARG A 60 -6.56 -6.98 0.12
N MET A 61 -7.15 -8.07 0.59
CA MET A 61 -8.61 -8.22 0.66
C MET A 61 -9.27 -7.20 1.60
N PRO A 62 -8.83 -7.02 2.86
CA PRO A 62 -9.38 -5.98 3.75
C PRO A 62 -9.14 -4.56 3.24
N LEU A 63 -8.00 -4.30 2.58
CA LEU A 63 -7.73 -3.00 1.97
C LEU A 63 -8.73 -2.70 0.85
N LEU A 64 -8.99 -3.68 -0.03
CA LEU A 64 -9.99 -3.51 -1.10
C LEU A 64 -11.42 -3.40 -0.55
N ALA A 65 -11.74 -4.11 0.53
CA ALA A 65 -13.09 -4.15 1.09
C ALA A 65 -13.44 -2.91 1.92
N LYS A 66 -12.46 -2.28 2.57
CA LYS A 66 -12.70 -1.16 3.50
C LYS A 66 -11.91 0.09 3.15
N PHE A 67 -10.59 -0.02 3.09
CA PHE A 67 -9.72 1.14 2.87
C PHE A 67 -9.98 1.84 1.53
N VAL A 68 -10.10 1.09 0.43
CA VAL A 68 -10.32 1.66 -0.90
C VAL A 68 -11.69 2.35 -0.98
N PRO A 69 -12.81 1.73 -0.58
CA PRO A 69 -14.09 2.43 -0.46
C PRO A 69 -13.98 3.69 0.40
N ASP A 70 -13.47 3.59 1.63
CA ASP A 70 -13.53 4.69 2.59
C ASP A 70 -12.62 5.88 2.24
N PHE A 71 -11.49 5.65 1.55
CA PHE A 71 -10.50 6.70 1.25
C PHE A 71 -10.27 7.01 -0.23
N LEU A 72 -10.54 6.06 -1.13
CA LEU A 72 -10.27 6.25 -2.56
C LEU A 72 -11.55 6.41 -3.40
N VAL A 73 -12.69 5.91 -2.91
CA VAL A 73 -13.98 6.00 -3.64
C VAL A 73 -14.95 6.95 -2.94
N SER A 74 -14.99 6.95 -1.62
CA SER A 74 -15.98 7.65 -0.79
C SER A 74 -15.36 8.72 0.11
N CYS A 75 -14.11 9.14 -0.18
CA CYS A 75 -13.52 10.27 0.53
C CYS A 75 -14.45 11.48 0.38
N PRO A 76 -14.96 12.08 1.47
CA PRO A 76 -15.80 13.29 1.39
C PRO A 76 -15.05 14.46 0.75
N ASP A 77 -13.72 14.42 0.83
CA ASP A 77 -12.78 15.27 0.11
C ASP A 77 -12.51 14.68 -1.28
N VAL A 78 -13.56 14.52 -2.10
CA VAL A 78 -13.37 14.23 -3.53
C VAL A 78 -12.60 15.42 -4.09
N ILE A 79 -11.28 15.26 -4.22
CA ILE A 79 -10.45 16.16 -4.99
C ILE A 79 -11.03 16.10 -6.40
N GLU A 80 -11.72 17.16 -6.81
CA GLU A 80 -12.23 17.26 -8.16
C GLU A 80 -11.07 17.03 -9.13
N ARG A 81 -11.35 16.44 -10.30
CA ARG A 81 -10.32 16.19 -11.31
C ARG A 81 -9.49 17.44 -11.61
N SER A 82 -10.11 18.61 -11.58
CA SER A 82 -9.49 19.93 -11.69
C SER A 82 -8.42 20.16 -10.62
N GLU A 83 -8.78 19.97 -9.36
CA GLU A 83 -7.91 20.13 -8.20
C GLU A 83 -6.78 19.10 -8.20
N TRP A 84 -7.05 17.87 -8.62
CA TRP A 84 -6.04 16.80 -8.74
C TRP A 84 -5.02 17.10 -9.84
N VAL A 85 -5.49 17.55 -11.01
CA VAL A 85 -4.63 17.96 -12.12
C VAL A 85 -3.76 19.13 -11.67
N LYS A 86 -4.34 20.14 -11.01
CA LYS A 86 -3.61 21.29 -10.49
C LYS A 86 -2.50 20.87 -9.52
N GLN A 87 -2.82 20.05 -8.52
CA GLN A 87 -1.82 19.57 -7.56
C GLN A 87 -0.69 18.79 -8.24
N ASN A 88 -1.01 17.90 -9.19
CA ASN A 88 0.02 17.18 -9.93
C ASN A 88 0.87 18.07 -10.82
N THR A 89 0.28 19.10 -11.42
CA THR A 89 1.01 20.11 -12.20
C THR A 89 1.97 20.88 -11.29
N GLU A 90 1.55 21.28 -10.10
CA GLU A 90 2.44 21.97 -9.13
C GLU A 90 3.58 21.06 -8.65
N ILE A 91 3.29 19.80 -8.33
CA ILE A 91 4.31 18.81 -7.97
C ILE A 91 5.30 18.60 -9.12
N ALA A 92 4.80 18.52 -10.36
CA ALA A 92 5.66 18.38 -11.53
C ALA A 92 6.54 19.62 -11.73
N LYS A 93 6.01 20.84 -11.54
CA LYS A 93 6.80 22.07 -11.60
C LYS A 93 7.93 22.07 -10.58
N GLU A 94 7.65 21.67 -9.35
CA GLU A 94 8.66 21.57 -8.30
C GLU A 94 9.73 20.52 -8.61
N LEU A 95 9.33 19.33 -9.06
CA LEU A 95 10.24 18.23 -9.39
C LEU A 95 11.13 18.53 -10.60
N TYR A 96 10.62 19.27 -11.58
CA TYR A 96 11.32 19.56 -12.83
C TYR A 96 11.83 21.01 -12.92
N GLY A 97 11.67 21.81 -11.86
CA GLY A 97 12.07 23.22 -11.84
C GLY A 97 11.37 24.09 -12.89
N LEU A 98 10.14 23.73 -13.28
CA LEU A 98 9.38 24.45 -14.31
C LEU A 98 8.75 25.70 -13.71
N LYS A 99 8.81 26.82 -14.44
CA LYS A 99 8.09 28.05 -14.10
C LYS A 99 6.77 28.10 -14.88
N ASP A 100 5.83 28.90 -14.41
CA ASP A 100 4.50 29.05 -15.02
C ASP A 100 4.57 29.44 -16.50
N ASP A 101 5.61 30.16 -16.92
CA ASP A 101 5.82 30.60 -18.30
C ASP A 101 6.19 29.48 -19.29
N ASN A 102 6.41 28.25 -18.81
CA ASN A 102 6.87 27.11 -19.62
C ASN A 102 5.75 26.10 -19.96
N LEU A 103 4.48 26.39 -19.64
CA LEU A 103 3.33 25.49 -19.77
C LEU A 103 2.26 26.05 -20.73
#